data_AF-A0A9P5H0I4-F1
#
_entry.id   AF-A0A9P5H0I4-F1
#
_cell.length_a   1.000
_cell.length_b   1.000
_cell.length_c   1.000
_cell.angle_alpha   90.00
_cell.angle_beta   90.00
_cell.angle_gamma   90.00
#
_symmetry.space_group_name_H-M   'P 1'
#
loop_
_entity.id
_entity.type
_entity.pdbx_description
1 polymer ?
#
loop_
_entity_poly.entity_id
_entity_poly.type
_entity_poly.pdbx_seq_one_letter_code
_entity_poly.pdbx_strand_id
1 'polypeptide(L)'
;MVHPMTSITGSMCDRARPKASGSSNPEGFKFIISTPSQRRSHDHQRLVRSHVTRGRGRRKGYRPLPSWMNKGVDEPPQPNQQQGPSNCLIPSPTRVGSELDWVRLPEAMKPYMLQNIIRFLTVIQDGLYPLKICLEVEPDVSDWIGSLFTDPVYLQSMLFSSEAYLDESLGRNRSESTQFHLLKTLRLLQKRISVPNDPLAISDQTIMAVVSLALAAQYFGDRDSVENHMQGLQKMVDLRGGFGTLETSTHELPSKICSEIMVSVLYRLLHMSFEQCPLNEALRVGMVAFTQAIFLQWQYFKMGEGRLKESFSNALLKLQESFIEVPPPVLFWLLTLLNTSFSTDAEGRHAGWFSEVIELVHLSSWEEARKVLKSLVWIDSLNDSKGKVAFGNAKLTPA
;
A
#
# COMPACT_ATOMS: atom_id res chain seq x y z
N MET A 1 -6.69 32.96 54.21
CA MET A 1 -7.98 33.29 54.86
C MET A 1 -9.06 32.95 53.84
N VAL A 2 -9.68 31.77 53.93
CA VAL A 2 -10.89 31.48 54.73
C VAL A 2 -12.16 32.04 54.09
N HIS A 3 -12.88 31.13 53.42
CA HIS A 3 -14.33 30.97 53.20
C HIS A 3 -15.31 31.90 53.96
N PRO A 4 -16.52 32.13 53.40
CA PRO A 4 -17.62 31.18 53.64
C PRO A 4 -18.50 30.81 52.43
N MET A 5 -19.01 29.57 52.45
CA MET A 5 -20.24 29.16 51.78
C MET A 5 -21.48 29.76 52.49
N THR A 6 -22.63 29.76 51.83
CA THR A 6 -23.93 29.61 52.50
C THR A 6 -24.88 28.78 51.65
N SER A 7 -25.69 27.95 52.28
CA SER A 7 -26.63 27.01 51.66
C SER A 7 -27.98 27.01 52.39
N ILE A 8 -29.08 26.96 51.64
CA ILE A 8 -30.47 26.81 52.09
C ILE A 8 -31.17 26.04 50.95
N THR A 9 -31.55 24.75 50.99
CA THR A 9 -32.45 23.94 51.85
C THR A 9 -33.97 24.08 51.56
N GLY A 10 -34.68 22.94 51.45
CA GLY A 10 -36.16 22.80 51.26
C GLY A 10 -36.56 22.19 49.90
N SER A 11 -36.88 20.89 49.79
CA SER A 11 -38.16 20.19 50.13
C SER A 11 -39.05 19.99 48.87
N MET A 12 -39.05 18.81 48.21
CA MET A 12 -39.80 17.55 48.48
C MET A 12 -41.29 17.52 48.03
N CYS A 13 -41.60 16.51 47.20
CA CYS A 13 -42.91 15.97 46.81
C CYS A 13 -43.88 16.89 46.01
N ASP A 14 -44.77 16.39 45.14
CA ASP A 14 -45.37 15.05 45.13
C ASP A 14 -45.70 14.45 43.73
N ARG A 15 -46.22 13.21 43.75
CA ARG A 15 -46.30 12.22 42.66
C ARG A 15 -47.71 12.12 42.06
N ALA A 16 -47.86 12.22 40.73
CA ALA A 16 -49.14 11.89 40.06
C ALA A 16 -48.98 11.28 38.65
N ARG A 17 -49.62 10.13 38.45
CA ARG A 17 -49.96 9.45 37.17
C ARG A 17 -51.17 8.54 37.47
N PRO A 18 -51.95 8.07 36.48
CA PRO A 18 -52.01 8.44 35.06
C PRO A 18 -53.43 8.81 34.58
N LYS A 19 -53.59 9.21 33.31
CA LYS A 19 -54.84 9.01 32.57
C LYS A 19 -54.56 8.30 31.25
N ALA A 20 -55.43 7.35 30.91
CA ALA A 20 -55.33 6.56 29.69
C ALA A 20 -56.02 7.28 28.52
N SER A 21 -55.44 7.13 27.32
CA SER A 21 -56.13 7.32 26.05
C SER A 21 -55.77 6.12 25.17
N GLY A 22 -56.77 5.32 24.80
CA GLY A 22 -56.58 4.24 23.86
C GLY A 22 -56.61 4.76 22.42
N SER A 23 -55.64 4.35 21.60
CA SER A 23 -55.76 4.39 20.15
C SER A 23 -55.70 2.97 19.60
N SER A 24 -56.75 2.59 18.87
CA SER A 24 -56.85 1.31 18.18
C SER A 24 -55.91 1.29 16.97
N ASN A 25 -54.99 0.33 16.92
CA ASN A 25 -54.13 0.11 15.75
C ASN A 25 -54.58 -1.18 15.03
N PRO A 26 -54.93 -1.13 13.72
CA PRO A 26 -55.31 -2.33 12.98
C PRO A 26 -54.11 -3.24 12.73
N GLU A 27 -54.37 -4.56 12.64
CA GLU A 27 -53.34 -5.62 12.48
C GLU A 27 -52.25 -5.65 13.57
N GLY A 28 -52.70 -5.77 14.83
CA GLY A 28 -51.84 -5.66 16.01
C GLY A 28 -50.84 -6.81 16.24
N PHE A 29 -49.57 -6.43 16.39
CA PHE A 29 -48.50 -7.28 16.95
C PHE A 29 -48.83 -7.73 18.38
N LYS A 30 -48.74 -9.04 18.65
CA LYS A 30 -49.03 -9.62 19.96
C LYS A 30 -47.76 -9.81 20.78
N PHE A 31 -47.50 -8.90 21.72
CA PHE A 31 -46.31 -8.95 22.58
C PHE A 31 -46.45 -10.00 23.68
N ILE A 32 -45.39 -10.77 23.92
CA ILE A 32 -45.29 -11.76 24.99
C ILE A 32 -44.33 -11.22 26.05
N ILE A 33 -44.86 -10.85 27.21
CA ILE A 33 -44.04 -10.53 28.39
C ILE A 33 -43.54 -11.85 28.99
N SER A 34 -42.24 -11.96 29.23
CA SER A 34 -41.61 -13.11 29.91
C SER A 34 -40.77 -12.60 31.07
N THR A 35 -41.10 -12.99 32.30
CA THR A 35 -40.27 -12.72 33.48
C THR A 35 -39.38 -13.93 33.80
N PRO A 36 -38.23 -13.77 34.49
CA PRO A 36 -37.25 -14.84 34.66
C PRO A 36 -37.74 -16.10 35.39
N SER A 37 -38.83 -16.00 36.14
CA SER A 37 -39.38 -17.06 37.00
C SER A 37 -40.52 -17.88 36.36
N GLN A 38 -40.92 -17.60 35.10
CA GLN A 38 -42.05 -18.28 34.45
C GLN A 38 -41.61 -19.32 33.41
N ARG A 39 -42.04 -20.57 33.57
CA ARG A 39 -41.89 -21.61 32.53
C ARG A 39 -42.73 -21.23 31.30
N ARG A 40 -42.11 -21.30 30.11
CA ARG A 40 -42.72 -20.91 28.82
C ARG A 40 -43.95 -21.77 28.50
N SER A 41 -45.15 -21.16 28.49
CA SER A 41 -46.39 -21.82 28.08
C SER A 41 -46.30 -22.40 26.65
N HIS A 42 -46.90 -23.58 26.45
CA HIS A 42 -46.94 -24.27 25.16
C HIS A 42 -47.67 -23.44 24.08
N ASP A 43 -48.69 -22.68 24.46
CA ASP A 43 -49.49 -21.87 23.52
C ASP A 43 -48.69 -20.67 22.97
N HIS A 44 -47.77 -20.12 23.76
CA HIS A 44 -46.85 -19.07 23.32
C HIS A 44 -45.89 -19.60 22.26
N GLN A 45 -45.41 -20.84 22.42
CA GLN A 45 -44.55 -21.49 21.41
C GLN A 45 -45.33 -21.79 20.12
N ARG A 46 -46.60 -22.20 20.23
CA ARG A 46 -47.48 -22.46 19.08
C ARG A 46 -47.77 -21.17 18.28
N LEU A 47 -48.01 -20.05 18.97
CA LEU A 47 -48.22 -18.75 18.35
C LEU A 47 -46.97 -18.29 17.56
N VAL A 48 -45.78 -18.35 18.16
CA VAL A 48 -44.52 -18.00 17.49
C VAL A 48 -44.27 -18.87 16.26
N ARG A 49 -44.46 -20.20 16.36
CA ARG A 49 -44.32 -21.12 15.22
C ARG A 49 -45.29 -20.80 14.07
N SER A 50 -46.50 -20.33 14.36
CA SER A 50 -47.48 -19.94 13.33
C SER A 50 -47.13 -18.66 12.56
N HIS A 51 -46.37 -17.75 13.17
CA HIS A 51 -45.88 -16.53 12.51
C HIS A 51 -44.63 -16.80 11.66
N VAL A 52 -43.70 -17.63 12.14
CA VAL A 52 -42.43 -17.93 11.45
C VAL A 52 -42.65 -18.72 10.14
N THR A 53 -43.72 -19.52 10.04
CA THR A 53 -44.02 -20.30 8.83
C THR A 53 -44.70 -19.51 7.71
N ARG A 54 -45.37 -18.37 8.00
CA ARG A 54 -46.06 -17.56 6.97
C ARG A 54 -45.13 -16.67 6.12
N GLY A 55 -43.85 -16.52 6.49
CA GLY A 55 -42.89 -15.68 5.77
C GLY A 55 -42.19 -16.34 4.56
N ARG A 56 -42.28 -17.66 4.39
CA ARG A 56 -41.61 -18.39 3.28
C ARG A 56 -42.53 -18.50 2.06
N GLY A 57 -42.64 -17.44 1.26
CA GLY A 57 -43.62 -17.44 0.17
C GLY A 57 -43.47 -16.40 -0.94
N ARG A 58 -42.26 -15.97 -1.32
CA ARG A 58 -41.97 -15.31 -2.63
C ARG A 58 -40.46 -15.08 -2.83
N ARG A 59 -39.83 -15.83 -3.73
CA ARG A 59 -38.55 -15.45 -4.36
C ARG A 59 -38.81 -15.22 -5.85
N LYS A 60 -38.62 -13.98 -6.31
CA LYS A 60 -38.63 -13.62 -7.73
C LYS A 60 -37.38 -14.21 -8.37
N GLY A 61 -37.50 -14.86 -9.53
CA GLY A 61 -36.38 -15.56 -10.16
C GLY A 61 -35.27 -14.61 -10.59
N TYR A 62 -34.03 -14.93 -10.21
CA TYR A 62 -32.82 -14.28 -10.72
C TYR A 62 -32.21 -15.20 -11.78
N ARG A 63 -32.02 -14.72 -13.01
CA ARG A 63 -31.28 -15.46 -14.04
C ARG A 63 -29.78 -15.23 -13.81
N PRO A 64 -28.92 -16.27 -13.78
CA PRO A 64 -27.49 -16.07 -13.84
C PRO A 64 -27.11 -15.48 -15.21
N LEU A 65 -26.22 -14.48 -15.21
CA LEU A 65 -25.47 -14.11 -16.42
C LEU A 65 -24.41 -15.19 -16.69
N PRO A 66 -24.11 -15.53 -17.96
CA PRO A 66 -23.10 -16.53 -18.27
C PRO A 66 -21.69 -16.02 -17.89
N SER A 67 -20.92 -16.86 -17.21
CA SER A 67 -19.47 -16.64 -17.03
C SER A 67 -18.77 -16.72 -18.38
N TRP A 68 -17.94 -15.73 -18.70
CA TRP A 68 -17.12 -15.70 -19.92
C TRP A 68 -15.79 -16.43 -19.76
N MET A 69 -15.48 -16.95 -18.57
CA MET A 69 -14.12 -17.35 -18.16
C MET A 69 -13.81 -18.84 -18.37
N ASN A 70 -14.75 -19.65 -18.88
CA ASN A 70 -14.51 -21.05 -19.26
C ASN A 70 -15.26 -21.38 -20.56
N LYS A 71 -14.51 -21.63 -21.65
CA LYS A 71 -14.98 -22.26 -22.89
C LYS A 71 -13.93 -23.25 -23.39
N GLY A 72 -14.38 -24.46 -23.73
CA GLY A 72 -13.54 -25.63 -24.03
C GLY A 72 -13.22 -26.43 -22.76
N VAL A 73 -13.30 -27.77 -22.74
CA VAL A 73 -13.50 -28.77 -23.82
C VAL A 73 -14.23 -30.01 -23.26
N ASP A 74 -14.95 -30.73 -24.13
CA ASP A 74 -15.66 -32.00 -23.91
C ASP A 74 -14.96 -33.14 -24.70
N GLU A 75 -15.04 -34.46 -24.45
CA GLU A 75 -15.96 -35.30 -23.64
C GLU A 75 -15.17 -36.47 -22.95
N PRO A 76 -15.80 -37.39 -22.16
CA PRO A 76 -15.13 -38.44 -21.37
C PRO A 76 -14.97 -39.78 -22.17
N PRO A 77 -14.25 -40.84 -21.68
CA PRO A 77 -14.78 -41.77 -20.65
C PRO A 77 -13.75 -42.45 -19.69
N GLN A 78 -14.29 -43.36 -18.87
CA GLN A 78 -13.77 -44.12 -17.71
C GLN A 78 -12.84 -45.33 -18.07
N PRO A 79 -12.58 -46.33 -17.18
CA PRO A 79 -12.02 -46.32 -15.80
C PRO A 79 -10.81 -47.30 -15.65
N ASN A 80 -10.18 -47.38 -14.47
CA ASN A 80 -9.80 -48.70 -13.95
C ASN A 80 -9.73 -48.81 -12.42
N GLN A 81 -9.99 -50.02 -11.91
CA GLN A 81 -10.00 -50.37 -10.49
C GLN A 81 -8.69 -51.05 -10.07
N GLN A 82 -8.30 -50.94 -8.81
CA GLN A 82 -7.86 -52.12 -8.02
C GLN A 82 -7.93 -51.86 -6.51
N GLN A 83 -8.20 -52.91 -5.75
CA GLN A 83 -8.58 -52.88 -4.33
C GLN A 83 -7.43 -53.38 -3.42
N GLY A 84 -7.42 -52.93 -2.16
CA GLY A 84 -6.65 -53.51 -1.06
C GLY A 84 -7.35 -53.19 0.29
N PRO A 85 -7.47 -54.10 1.28
CA PRO A 85 -8.62 -54.06 2.20
C PRO A 85 -8.31 -53.74 3.70
N SER A 86 -9.40 -53.54 4.46
CA SER A 86 -9.54 -53.66 5.94
C SER A 86 -8.91 -52.53 6.80
N ASN A 87 -9.62 -51.80 7.67
CA ASN A 87 -10.60 -52.26 8.68
C ASN A 87 -11.37 -51.11 9.39
N CYS A 88 -12.45 -51.50 10.09
CA CYS A 88 -13.19 -50.81 11.18
C CYS A 88 -14.10 -49.59 10.88
N LEU A 89 -15.27 -49.63 11.53
CA LEU A 89 -16.41 -48.71 11.42
C LEU A 89 -16.48 -47.73 12.60
N ILE A 90 -16.62 -46.43 12.32
CA ILE A 90 -17.50 -45.51 13.06
C ILE A 90 -18.09 -44.51 12.05
N PRO A 91 -19.43 -44.39 11.90
CA PRO A 91 -20.01 -43.33 11.07
C PRO A 91 -19.96 -42.01 11.82
N SER A 92 -18.95 -41.19 11.51
CA SER A 92 -18.93 -39.78 11.91
C SER A 92 -20.10 -39.04 11.24
N PRO A 93 -20.81 -38.15 11.97
CA PRO A 93 -21.98 -37.47 11.41
C PRO A 93 -21.57 -36.59 10.22
N THR A 94 -22.35 -36.70 9.15
CA THR A 94 -22.08 -36.10 7.83
C THR A 94 -21.84 -34.59 7.95
N ARG A 95 -20.76 -34.09 7.34
CA ARG A 95 -20.45 -32.65 7.25
C ARG A 95 -21.63 -31.89 6.61
N VAL A 96 -22.41 -31.18 7.42
CA VAL A 96 -23.37 -30.17 6.97
C VAL A 96 -23.32 -28.99 7.95
N GLY A 97 -22.44 -28.01 7.68
CA GLY A 97 -22.22 -26.86 8.55
C GLY A 97 -21.22 -25.85 8.00
N SER A 98 -21.70 -24.94 7.16
CA SER A 98 -21.15 -23.62 6.79
C SER A 98 -19.63 -23.38 6.94
N GLU A 99 -18.93 -23.31 5.80
CA GLU A 99 -17.52 -22.88 5.67
C GLU A 99 -17.25 -21.39 6.07
N LEU A 100 -18.22 -20.67 6.65
CA LEU A 100 -18.11 -19.24 6.96
C LEU A 100 -18.53 -18.83 8.39
N ASP A 101 -18.93 -19.78 9.24
CA ASP A 101 -19.48 -19.46 10.59
C ASP A 101 -18.41 -19.14 11.66
N TRP A 102 -17.12 -19.07 11.28
CA TRP A 102 -15.98 -18.93 12.23
C TRP A 102 -15.20 -17.62 12.14
N VAL A 103 -15.75 -16.56 11.55
CA VAL A 103 -15.19 -15.20 11.72
C VAL A 103 -15.52 -14.69 13.13
N ARG A 104 -14.83 -15.23 14.14
CA ARG A 104 -14.69 -14.56 15.44
C ARG A 104 -14.03 -13.20 15.19
N LEU A 105 -14.70 -12.12 15.59
CA LEU A 105 -14.03 -10.82 15.73
C LEU A 105 -12.90 -10.93 16.78
N PRO A 106 -11.87 -10.07 16.69
CA PRO A 106 -10.48 -10.49 16.84
C PRO A 106 -10.13 -11.05 18.23
N GLU A 107 -9.21 -12.01 18.26
CA GLU A 107 -8.31 -12.08 19.42
C GLU A 107 -7.66 -10.70 19.60
N ALA A 108 -7.60 -10.22 20.84
CA ALA A 108 -6.86 -9.00 21.16
C ALA A 108 -5.42 -9.12 20.65
N MET A 109 -4.88 -8.02 20.11
CA MET A 109 -3.53 -8.02 19.53
C MET A 109 -2.53 -8.53 20.57
N LYS A 110 -1.88 -9.66 20.27
CA LYS A 110 -0.93 -10.31 21.17
C LYS A 110 0.41 -9.55 21.13
N PRO A 111 1.19 -9.49 22.22
CA PRO A 111 2.43 -8.70 22.26
C PRO A 111 3.42 -9.01 21.13
N TYR A 112 3.53 -10.27 20.70
CA TYR A 112 4.39 -10.65 19.58
C TYR A 112 3.95 -10.01 18.24
N MET A 113 2.65 -9.76 18.02
CA MET A 113 2.17 -9.13 16.78
C MET A 113 2.67 -7.69 16.69
N LEU A 114 2.63 -6.94 17.80
CA LEU A 114 3.19 -5.60 17.86
C LEU A 114 4.70 -5.63 17.64
N GLN A 115 5.40 -6.62 18.22
CA GLN A 115 6.84 -6.80 18.01
C GLN A 115 7.17 -7.11 16.54
N ASN A 116 6.35 -7.92 15.85
CA ASN A 116 6.47 -8.21 14.42
C ASN A 116 6.27 -6.93 13.59
N ILE A 117 5.24 -6.13 13.89
CA ILE A 117 4.97 -4.85 13.23
C ILE A 117 6.11 -3.85 13.45
N ILE A 118 6.61 -3.71 14.68
CA ILE A 118 7.75 -2.82 15.00
C ILE A 118 8.99 -3.26 14.20
N ARG A 119 9.33 -4.56 14.22
CA ARG A 119 10.48 -5.09 13.48
C ARG A 119 10.37 -4.83 11.97
N PHE A 120 9.18 -5.05 11.40
CA PHE A 120 8.86 -4.75 10.01
C PHE A 120 9.03 -3.25 9.70
N LEU A 121 8.48 -2.37 10.55
CA LEU A 121 8.59 -0.92 10.40
C LEU A 121 10.04 -0.43 10.50
N THR A 122 10.86 -0.95 11.41
CA THR A 122 12.29 -0.58 11.50
C THR A 122 13.02 -0.91 10.20
N VAL A 123 12.87 -2.13 9.68
CA VAL A 123 13.52 -2.57 8.43
C VAL A 123 13.09 -1.71 7.23
N ILE A 124 11.81 -1.34 7.17
CA ILE A 124 11.26 -0.53 6.09
C ILE A 124 11.60 0.96 6.24
N GLN A 125 11.67 1.52 7.45
CA GLN A 125 12.09 2.91 7.68
C GLN A 125 13.54 3.13 7.24
N ASP A 126 14.42 2.17 7.51
CA ASP A 126 15.83 2.25 7.13
C ASP A 126 16.09 1.97 5.64
N GLY A 127 15.21 1.20 4.98
CA GLY A 127 15.40 0.73 3.60
C GLY A 127 14.52 1.37 2.52
N LEU A 128 13.35 1.91 2.85
CA LEU A 128 12.35 2.36 1.86
C LEU A 128 11.85 3.81 2.03
N TYR A 129 12.23 4.54 3.09
CA TYR A 129 11.73 5.91 3.35
C TYR A 129 12.80 7.02 3.57
N PRO A 130 13.86 7.16 2.74
CA PRO A 130 14.83 8.27 2.88
C PRO A 130 14.36 9.61 2.27
N LEU A 131 13.06 9.77 1.96
CA LEU A 131 12.49 10.99 1.39
C LEU A 131 12.49 12.23 2.30
N LYS A 132 13.04 12.13 3.53
CA LYS A 132 13.28 13.27 4.43
C LYS A 132 14.13 14.41 3.81
N ILE A 133 14.74 14.18 2.65
CA ILE A 133 15.57 15.13 1.89
C ILE A 133 14.75 15.87 0.82
N CYS A 134 13.63 15.31 0.36
CA CYS A 134 12.74 15.90 -0.66
C CYS A 134 11.43 16.44 -0.06
N LEU A 135 11.04 15.94 1.11
CA LEU A 135 9.92 16.40 1.91
C LEU A 135 10.49 16.84 3.25
N GLU A 136 10.31 18.11 3.62
CA GLU A 136 10.76 18.71 4.88
C GLU A 136 9.89 18.22 6.06
N VAL A 137 9.90 16.90 6.28
CA VAL A 137 9.11 16.23 7.32
C VAL A 137 9.81 16.44 8.66
N GLU A 138 9.30 17.36 9.47
CA GLU A 138 9.74 17.55 10.85
C GLU A 138 9.75 16.20 11.62
N PRO A 139 10.78 15.94 12.45
CA PRO A 139 10.93 14.69 13.20
C PRO A 139 10.05 14.68 14.45
N ASP A 140 8.74 14.84 14.28
CA ASP A 140 7.78 14.72 15.37
C ASP A 140 7.52 13.24 15.75
N VAL A 141 7.03 13.03 16.97
CA VAL A 141 6.70 11.72 17.52
C VAL A 141 5.41 11.21 16.88
N SER A 142 5.56 10.66 15.68
CA SER A 142 4.49 10.04 14.88
C SER A 142 3.56 9.15 15.72
N ASP A 143 2.29 9.54 15.85
CA ASP A 143 1.24 8.73 16.47
C ASP A 143 0.73 7.62 15.53
N TRP A 144 1.66 6.96 14.83
CA TRP A 144 1.38 5.76 14.05
C TRP A 144 0.80 4.66 14.93
N ILE A 145 1.18 4.63 16.21
CA ILE A 145 0.67 3.70 17.23
C ILE A 145 -0.83 3.95 17.48
N GLY A 146 -1.24 5.18 17.82
CA GLY A 146 -2.64 5.54 18.01
C GLY A 146 -3.48 5.29 16.75
N SER A 147 -2.95 5.68 15.58
CA SER A 147 -3.59 5.41 14.28
C SER A 147 -3.76 3.91 13.99
N LEU A 148 -2.74 3.10 14.30
CA LEU A 148 -2.76 1.64 14.13
C LEU A 148 -3.78 0.97 15.04
N PHE A 149 -3.91 1.39 16.29
CA PHE A 149 -4.88 0.81 17.23
C PHE A 149 -6.32 1.27 16.98
N THR A 150 -6.51 2.44 16.39
CA THR A 150 -7.83 3.01 16.14
C THR A 150 -8.48 2.47 14.86
N ASP A 151 -7.70 2.21 13.81
CA ASP A 151 -8.27 1.82 12.51
C ASP A 151 -8.15 0.31 12.18
N PRO A 152 -9.27 -0.41 11.98
CA PRO A 152 -9.24 -1.86 11.75
C PRO A 152 -8.80 -2.26 10.34
N VAL A 153 -8.79 -1.38 9.34
CA VAL A 153 -8.24 -1.69 8.00
C VAL A 153 -6.73 -1.60 8.07
N TYR A 154 -6.20 -0.51 8.62
CA TYR A 154 -4.76 -0.29 8.77
C TYR A 154 -4.10 -1.29 9.72
N LEU A 155 -4.75 -1.66 10.83
CA LEU A 155 -4.28 -2.74 11.69
C LEU A 155 -4.11 -4.07 10.94
N GLN A 156 -5.09 -4.42 10.09
CA GLN A 156 -5.02 -5.68 9.35
C GLN A 156 -4.00 -5.63 8.20
N SER A 157 -3.83 -4.48 7.53
CA SER A 157 -2.81 -4.33 6.49
C SER A 157 -1.39 -4.41 7.06
N MET A 158 -1.16 -3.83 8.24
CA MET A 158 0.12 -3.90 8.94
C MET A 158 0.42 -5.30 9.49
N LEU A 159 -0.58 -6.00 10.04
CA LEU A 159 -0.44 -7.41 10.41
C LEU A 159 -0.07 -8.26 9.19
N PHE A 160 -0.82 -8.13 8.09
CA PHE A 160 -0.52 -8.81 6.81
C PHE A 160 0.91 -8.55 6.36
N SER A 161 1.34 -7.30 6.30
CA SER A 161 2.66 -6.94 5.77
C SER A 161 3.80 -7.44 6.68
N SER A 162 3.58 -7.41 8.01
CA SER A 162 4.56 -7.93 8.97
C SER A 162 4.71 -9.46 8.91
N GLU A 163 3.61 -10.20 8.74
CA GLU A 163 3.62 -11.67 8.63
C GLU A 163 4.17 -12.10 7.24
N ALA A 164 3.83 -11.36 6.18
CA ALA A 164 4.39 -11.55 4.83
C ALA A 164 5.92 -11.39 4.80
N TYR A 165 6.44 -10.35 5.45
CA TYR A 165 7.88 -10.14 5.63
C TYR A 165 8.53 -11.26 6.44
N LEU A 166 7.88 -11.74 7.51
CA LEU A 166 8.41 -12.84 8.31
C LEU A 166 8.45 -14.16 7.54
N ASP A 167 7.41 -14.48 6.78
CA ASP A 167 7.39 -15.67 5.91
C ASP A 167 8.58 -15.64 4.93
N GLU A 168 8.83 -14.52 4.24
CA GLU A 168 9.97 -14.42 3.31
C GLU A 168 11.33 -14.48 4.06
N SER A 169 11.48 -13.76 5.18
CA SER A 169 12.72 -13.76 5.98
C SER A 169 13.11 -15.15 6.50
N LEU A 170 12.16 -16.09 6.51
CA LEU A 170 12.33 -17.47 6.93
C LEU A 170 12.29 -18.46 5.75
N GLY A 171 12.25 -17.97 4.50
CA GLY A 171 12.23 -18.77 3.27
C GLY A 171 10.94 -19.58 3.08
N ARG A 172 9.81 -19.10 3.59
CA ARG A 172 8.52 -19.82 3.62
C ARG A 172 7.56 -19.32 2.56
N ASN A 173 6.68 -20.23 2.11
CA ASN A 173 5.45 -19.85 1.40
C ASN A 173 4.50 -19.09 2.34
N ARG A 174 3.62 -18.24 1.77
CA ARG A 174 2.62 -17.45 2.52
C ARG A 174 1.82 -18.33 3.49
N SER A 175 2.01 -18.09 4.78
CA SER A 175 1.36 -18.79 5.88
C SER A 175 -0.16 -18.55 5.92
N GLU A 176 -0.89 -19.40 6.66
CA GLU A 176 -2.31 -19.19 6.95
C GLU A 176 -2.57 -17.83 7.62
N SER A 177 -1.64 -17.36 8.46
CA SER A 177 -1.66 -16.03 9.10
C SER A 177 -1.61 -14.91 8.07
N THR A 178 -0.61 -14.93 7.18
CA THR A 178 -0.45 -13.97 6.08
C THR A 178 -1.69 -13.96 5.17
N GLN A 179 -2.21 -15.13 4.79
CA GLN A 179 -3.41 -15.24 3.96
C GLN A 179 -4.67 -14.72 4.68
N PHE A 180 -4.84 -15.03 5.97
CA PHE A 180 -5.94 -14.55 6.79
C PHE A 180 -5.96 -13.02 6.89
N HIS A 181 -4.81 -12.42 7.20
CA HIS A 181 -4.70 -10.97 7.31
C HIS A 181 -4.86 -10.27 5.96
N LEU A 182 -4.34 -10.82 4.86
CA LEU A 182 -4.58 -10.31 3.51
C LEU A 182 -6.07 -10.31 3.16
N LEU A 183 -6.75 -11.45 3.25
CA LEU A 183 -8.17 -11.58 2.93
C LEU A 183 -9.05 -10.70 3.82
N LYS A 184 -8.69 -10.55 5.10
CA LYS A 184 -9.41 -9.68 6.03
C LYS A 184 -9.19 -8.20 5.72
N THR A 185 -7.97 -7.80 5.35
CA THR A 185 -7.67 -6.44 4.88
C THR A 185 -8.50 -6.11 3.64
N LEU A 186 -8.46 -6.96 2.61
CA LEU A 186 -9.22 -6.77 1.38
C LEU A 186 -10.73 -6.68 1.64
N ARG A 187 -11.31 -7.55 2.49
CA ARG A 187 -12.73 -7.51 2.86
C ARG A 187 -13.13 -6.22 3.59
N LEU A 188 -12.30 -5.77 4.55
CA LEU A 188 -12.58 -4.53 5.29
C LEU A 188 -12.42 -3.29 4.40
N LEU A 189 -11.39 -3.26 3.56
CA LEU A 189 -11.15 -2.20 2.58
C LEU A 189 -12.29 -2.12 1.56
N GLN A 190 -12.66 -3.25 0.93
CA GLN A 190 -13.80 -3.33 0.00
C GLN A 190 -15.10 -2.84 0.65
N LYS A 191 -15.38 -3.27 1.89
CA LYS A 191 -16.56 -2.79 2.63
C LYS A 191 -16.52 -1.27 2.80
N ARG A 192 -15.37 -0.70 3.17
CA ARG A 192 -15.20 0.74 3.41
C ARG A 192 -15.36 1.56 2.12
N ILE A 193 -14.67 1.19 1.04
CA ILE A 193 -14.76 1.91 -0.24
C ILE A 193 -16.10 1.69 -0.98
N SER A 194 -16.89 0.66 -0.60
CA SER A 194 -18.22 0.42 -1.18
C SER A 194 -19.30 1.37 -0.69
N VAL A 195 -19.07 2.12 0.39
CA VAL A 195 -20.04 3.10 0.93
C VAL A 195 -19.87 4.43 0.19
N PRO A 196 -20.88 4.88 -0.59
CA PRO A 196 -20.76 6.14 -1.33
C PRO A 196 -20.63 7.34 -0.37
N ASN A 197 -19.69 8.23 -0.67
CA ASN A 197 -19.44 9.48 0.08
C ASN A 197 -19.06 9.29 1.56
N ASP A 198 -18.64 8.10 1.99
CA ASP A 198 -18.05 7.89 3.31
C ASP A 198 -16.64 8.53 3.34
N PRO A 199 -16.36 9.53 4.19
CA PRO A 199 -15.02 10.12 4.30
C PRO A 199 -13.95 9.10 4.71
N LEU A 200 -14.33 7.99 5.35
CA LEU A 200 -13.42 6.89 5.65
C LEU A 200 -12.88 6.22 4.38
N ALA A 201 -13.61 6.21 3.26
CA ALA A 201 -13.18 5.59 2.01
C ALA A 201 -11.90 6.21 1.43
N ILE A 202 -11.55 7.43 1.84
CA ILE A 202 -10.31 8.14 1.48
C ILE A 202 -9.53 8.61 2.72
N SER A 203 -9.75 8.04 3.92
CA SER A 203 -9.02 8.45 5.13
C SER A 203 -7.53 8.09 5.08
N ASP A 204 -6.72 8.72 5.94
CA ASP A 204 -5.26 8.49 5.97
C ASP A 204 -4.97 7.00 6.14
N GLN A 205 -5.67 6.36 7.08
CA GLN A 205 -5.52 4.93 7.40
C GLN A 205 -5.94 4.02 6.24
N THR A 206 -6.88 4.46 5.39
CA THR A 206 -7.26 3.74 4.17
C THR A 206 -6.21 3.88 3.07
N ILE A 207 -5.68 5.09 2.85
CA ILE A 207 -4.60 5.33 1.90
C ILE A 207 -3.33 4.56 2.33
N MET A 208 -3.00 4.60 3.63
CA MET A 208 -1.92 3.82 4.24
C MET A 208 -2.06 2.33 4.01
N ALA A 209 -3.26 1.78 4.16
CA ALA A 209 -3.51 0.36 3.91
C ALA A 209 -3.36 -0.01 2.42
N VAL A 210 -3.75 0.87 1.50
CA VAL A 210 -3.48 0.67 0.05
C VAL A 210 -1.99 0.72 -0.24
N VAL A 211 -1.23 1.65 0.35
CA VAL A 211 0.24 1.68 0.26
C VAL A 211 0.86 0.40 0.81
N SER A 212 0.42 -0.11 1.96
CA SER A 212 0.90 -1.40 2.51
C SER A 212 0.63 -2.58 1.56
N LEU A 213 -0.54 -2.63 0.92
CA LEU A 213 -0.88 -3.66 -0.05
C LEU A 213 -0.05 -3.54 -1.33
N ALA A 214 0.18 -2.32 -1.82
CA ALA A 214 0.98 -2.06 -3.01
C ALA A 214 2.46 -2.47 -2.79
N LEU A 215 3.08 -2.04 -1.68
CA LEU A 215 4.41 -2.48 -1.25
C LEU A 215 4.53 -4.01 -1.20
N ALA A 216 3.57 -4.69 -0.57
CA ALA A 216 3.58 -6.15 -0.47
C ALA A 216 3.40 -6.83 -1.84
N ALA A 217 2.58 -6.28 -2.73
CA ALA A 217 2.42 -6.78 -4.09
C ALA A 217 3.72 -6.60 -4.92
N GLN A 218 4.40 -5.45 -4.80
CA GLN A 218 5.70 -5.21 -5.43
C GLN A 218 6.75 -6.21 -4.95
N TYR A 219 6.82 -6.42 -3.64
CA TYR A 219 7.71 -7.36 -2.97
C TYR A 219 7.48 -8.82 -3.41
N PHE A 220 6.21 -9.24 -3.55
CA PHE A 220 5.88 -10.55 -4.12
C PHE A 220 5.96 -10.64 -5.65
N GLY A 221 6.31 -9.56 -6.36
CA GLY A 221 6.37 -9.51 -7.82
C GLY A 221 5.01 -9.57 -8.53
N ASP A 222 3.90 -9.36 -7.81
CA ASP A 222 2.53 -9.41 -8.32
C ASP A 222 2.17 -8.08 -9.01
N ARG A 223 2.65 -7.94 -10.26
CA ARG A 223 2.50 -6.71 -11.06
C ARG A 223 1.06 -6.27 -11.26
N ASP A 224 0.15 -7.21 -11.45
CA ASP A 224 -1.27 -6.91 -11.68
C ASP A 224 -1.88 -6.31 -10.40
N SER A 225 -1.58 -6.86 -9.23
CA SER A 225 -2.00 -6.26 -7.96
C SER A 225 -1.35 -4.89 -7.71
N VAL A 226 -0.07 -4.70 -8.05
CA VAL A 226 0.61 -3.39 -7.95
C VAL A 226 -0.11 -2.33 -8.79
N GLU A 227 -0.36 -2.61 -10.07
CA GLU A 227 -1.03 -1.65 -10.96
C GLU A 227 -2.43 -1.29 -10.45
N ASN A 228 -3.23 -2.28 -10.03
CA ASN A 228 -4.55 -2.05 -9.44
C ASN A 228 -4.48 -1.22 -8.14
N HIS A 229 -3.49 -1.46 -7.28
CA HIS A 229 -3.32 -0.69 -6.04
C HIS A 229 -2.82 0.73 -6.32
N MET A 230 -1.93 0.94 -7.29
CA MET A 230 -1.45 2.27 -7.69
C MET A 230 -2.54 3.12 -8.33
N GLN A 231 -3.38 2.54 -9.21
CA GLN A 231 -4.55 3.24 -9.76
C GLN A 231 -5.57 3.61 -8.66
N GLY A 232 -5.78 2.71 -7.69
CA GLY A 232 -6.60 2.98 -6.50
C GLY A 232 -6.05 4.12 -5.65
N LEU A 233 -4.73 4.09 -5.38
CA LEU A 233 -4.00 5.10 -4.62
C LEU A 233 -4.07 6.48 -5.29
N GLN A 234 -3.77 6.56 -6.59
CA GLN A 234 -3.88 7.79 -7.37
C GLN A 234 -5.29 8.37 -7.25
N LYS A 235 -6.33 7.56 -7.47
CA LYS A 235 -7.72 8.01 -7.36
C LYS A 235 -8.08 8.52 -5.96
N MET A 236 -7.56 7.91 -4.89
CA MET A 236 -7.77 8.40 -3.52
C MET A 236 -7.08 9.75 -3.26
N VAL A 237 -5.89 9.96 -3.82
CA VAL A 237 -5.15 11.23 -3.73
C VAL A 237 -5.82 12.33 -4.56
N ASP A 238 -6.27 12.02 -5.78
CA ASP A 238 -7.00 12.96 -6.64
C ASP A 238 -8.33 13.41 -6.01
N LEU A 239 -9.04 12.50 -5.31
CA LEU A 239 -10.23 12.83 -4.53
C LEU A 239 -9.96 13.73 -3.31
N ARG A 240 -8.70 13.92 -2.91
CA ARG A 240 -8.25 14.93 -1.92
C ARG A 240 -7.65 16.19 -2.57
N GLY A 241 -7.85 16.40 -3.87
CA GLY A 241 -7.33 17.55 -4.61
C GLY A 241 -5.93 17.35 -5.22
N GLY A 242 -5.34 16.16 -5.06
CA GLY A 242 -4.00 15.84 -5.54
C GLY A 242 -2.91 15.95 -4.47
N PHE A 243 -1.70 15.50 -4.80
CA PHE A 243 -0.63 15.32 -3.82
C PHE A 243 -0.22 16.62 -3.10
N GLY A 244 -0.19 17.75 -3.82
CA GLY A 244 0.19 19.06 -3.26
C GLY A 244 -0.83 19.70 -2.32
N THR A 245 -2.04 19.14 -2.19
CA THR A 245 -3.11 19.62 -1.29
C THR A 245 -3.54 18.55 -0.28
N LEU A 246 -2.70 17.53 -0.04
CA LEU A 246 -2.98 16.46 0.93
C LEU A 246 -2.95 16.99 2.38
N GLU A 247 -4.07 17.53 2.83
CA GLU A 247 -4.35 17.66 4.27
C GLU A 247 -4.40 16.26 4.89
N THR A 248 -3.62 16.05 5.97
CA THR A 248 -3.44 14.75 6.62
C THR A 248 -3.32 14.93 8.13
N SER A 249 -3.95 14.03 8.88
CA SER A 249 -3.72 13.88 10.33
C SER A 249 -2.48 13.03 10.63
N THR A 250 -2.03 12.26 9.63
CA THR A 250 -0.86 11.39 9.70
C THR A 250 0.32 12.04 8.98
N HIS A 251 1.27 12.62 9.73
CA HIS A 251 2.40 13.37 9.17
C HIS A 251 3.32 12.51 8.25
N GLU A 252 3.35 11.19 8.45
CA GLU A 252 4.09 10.27 7.58
C GLU A 252 3.39 9.94 6.24
N LEU A 253 2.13 10.34 6.03
CA LEU A 253 1.38 9.93 4.84
C LEU A 253 2.01 10.41 3.52
N PRO A 254 2.42 11.69 3.37
CA PRO A 254 2.99 12.17 2.10
C PRO A 254 4.31 11.47 1.75
N SER A 255 5.17 11.23 2.73
CA SER A 255 6.45 10.52 2.51
C SER A 255 6.24 9.06 2.15
N LYS A 256 5.22 8.39 2.70
CA LYS A 256 4.87 7.02 2.32
C LYS A 256 4.31 6.91 0.91
N ILE A 257 3.41 7.84 0.52
CA ILE A 257 2.89 7.91 -0.85
C ILE A 257 4.02 8.17 -1.85
N CYS A 258 4.88 9.15 -1.59
CA CYS A 258 6.02 9.42 -2.47
C CYS A 258 6.98 8.23 -2.56
N SER A 259 7.28 7.54 -1.46
CA SER A 259 8.15 6.37 -1.53
C SER A 259 7.51 5.26 -2.36
N GLU A 260 6.21 4.99 -2.19
CA GLU A 260 5.51 3.97 -3.00
C GLU A 260 5.54 4.30 -4.50
N ILE A 261 5.35 5.58 -4.86
CA ILE A 261 5.54 6.08 -6.23
C ILE A 261 6.98 5.82 -6.70
N MET A 262 7.98 6.11 -5.86
CA MET A 262 9.40 5.91 -6.21
C MET A 262 9.78 4.44 -6.37
N VAL A 263 9.31 3.53 -5.50
CA VAL A 263 9.55 2.08 -5.68
C VAL A 263 8.82 1.57 -6.93
N SER A 264 7.59 2.02 -7.20
CA SER A 264 6.84 1.67 -8.42
C SER A 264 7.55 2.15 -9.70
N VAL A 265 8.13 3.35 -9.68
CA VAL A 265 8.97 3.87 -10.78
C VAL A 265 10.25 3.04 -10.93
N LEU A 266 10.97 2.80 -9.84
CA LEU A 266 12.22 2.01 -9.86
C LEU A 266 11.98 0.58 -10.34
N TYR A 267 10.94 -0.09 -9.83
CA TYR A 267 10.54 -1.44 -10.23
C TYR A 267 10.28 -1.52 -11.73
N ARG A 268 9.53 -0.56 -12.31
CA ARG A 268 9.27 -0.52 -13.75
C ARG A 268 10.55 -0.24 -14.55
N LEU A 269 11.38 0.70 -14.12
CA LEU A 269 12.66 1.02 -14.77
C LEU A 269 13.63 -0.18 -14.79
N LEU A 270 13.69 -0.96 -13.70
CA LEU A 270 14.52 -2.17 -13.59
C LEU A 270 14.06 -3.32 -14.49
N HIS A 271 12.77 -3.38 -14.83
CA HIS A 271 12.17 -4.44 -15.65
C HIS A 271 11.93 -4.05 -17.11
N MET A 272 12.26 -2.83 -17.51
CA MET A 272 12.37 -2.42 -18.92
C MET A 272 13.79 -2.71 -19.43
N SER A 273 13.91 -2.96 -20.74
CA SER A 273 15.18 -3.01 -21.46
C SER A 273 14.99 -2.48 -22.89
N PHE A 274 16.01 -1.81 -23.43
CA PHE A 274 15.95 -1.22 -24.78
C PHE A 274 17.16 -1.63 -25.64
N GLU A 275 17.36 -2.94 -25.81
CA GLU A 275 18.51 -3.52 -26.52
C GLU A 275 18.77 -2.94 -27.92
N GLN A 276 17.70 -2.54 -28.62
CA GLN A 276 17.74 -2.02 -30.00
C GLN A 276 17.83 -0.48 -30.07
N CYS A 277 17.80 0.23 -28.94
CA CYS A 277 17.84 1.69 -28.90
C CYS A 277 18.77 2.19 -27.77
N PRO A 278 20.06 2.42 -28.08
CA PRO A 278 21.06 2.88 -27.11
C PRO A 278 20.65 4.14 -26.34
N LEU A 279 19.93 5.08 -26.98
CA LEU A 279 19.42 6.27 -26.32
C LEU A 279 18.40 5.93 -25.22
N ASN A 280 17.39 5.10 -25.54
CA ASN A 280 16.38 4.71 -24.57
C ASN A 280 17.00 3.88 -23.43
N GLU A 281 18.01 3.07 -23.71
CA GLU A 281 18.71 2.31 -22.69
C GLU A 281 19.56 3.21 -21.77
N ALA A 282 20.28 4.18 -22.33
CA ALA A 282 21.02 5.18 -21.54
C ALA A 282 20.08 6.06 -20.69
N LEU A 283 18.95 6.50 -21.25
CA LEU A 283 17.90 7.21 -20.52
C LEU A 283 17.31 6.35 -19.39
N ARG A 284 16.99 5.08 -19.66
CA ARG A 284 16.46 4.13 -18.67
C ARG A 284 17.44 3.94 -17.52
N VAL A 285 18.70 3.63 -17.80
CA VAL A 285 19.71 3.39 -16.77
C VAL A 285 20.06 4.68 -16.01
N GLY A 286 20.09 5.84 -16.69
CA GLY A 286 20.22 7.15 -16.05
C GLY A 286 19.06 7.45 -15.09
N MET A 287 17.82 7.13 -15.48
CA MET A 287 16.66 7.23 -14.60
C MET A 287 16.71 6.25 -13.42
N VAL A 288 17.24 5.02 -13.60
CA VAL A 288 17.50 4.09 -12.47
C VAL A 288 18.51 4.72 -11.50
N ALA A 289 19.63 5.24 -12.02
CA ALA A 289 20.68 5.87 -11.21
C ALA A 289 20.17 7.11 -10.45
N PHE A 290 19.36 7.95 -11.10
CA PHE A 290 18.74 9.12 -10.46
C PHE A 290 17.69 8.72 -9.39
N THR A 291 16.80 7.77 -9.72
CA THR A 291 15.77 7.28 -8.79
C THR A 291 16.43 6.62 -7.57
N GLN A 292 17.49 5.84 -7.78
CA GLN A 292 18.30 5.26 -6.70
C GLN A 292 19.04 6.34 -5.87
N ALA A 293 19.53 7.41 -6.50
CA ALA A 293 20.21 8.50 -5.80
C ALA A 293 19.27 9.26 -4.85
N ILE A 294 17.98 9.37 -5.17
CA ILE A 294 16.94 9.84 -4.22
C ILE A 294 16.65 8.77 -3.16
N PHE A 295 16.54 7.51 -3.57
CA PHE A 295 15.97 6.44 -2.76
C PHE A 295 16.97 5.72 -1.82
N LEU A 296 18.28 5.91 -1.94
CA LEU A 296 19.30 5.22 -1.10
C LEU A 296 20.33 6.17 -0.48
N GLN A 297 19.91 7.35 -0.03
CA GLN A 297 20.78 8.37 0.59
C GLN A 297 21.39 7.95 1.95
N TRP A 298 20.98 6.83 2.56
CA TRP A 298 21.49 6.36 3.85
C TRP A 298 22.51 5.21 3.72
N GLN A 299 23.58 5.27 4.52
CA GLN A 299 24.86 4.56 4.29
C GLN A 299 24.83 3.01 4.33
N TYR A 300 23.71 2.36 4.61
CA TYR A 300 23.64 0.92 4.87
C TYR A 300 23.35 0.05 3.62
N PHE A 301 22.81 0.61 2.53
CA PHE A 301 22.50 -0.14 1.30
C PHE A 301 23.41 0.22 0.11
N LYS A 302 24.72 -0.01 0.25
CA LYS A 302 25.70 0.12 -0.85
C LYS A 302 25.74 -1.07 -1.83
N MET A 303 24.85 -2.04 -1.69
CA MET A 303 24.83 -3.23 -2.55
C MET A 303 24.39 -2.89 -3.98
N GLY A 304 25.26 -3.16 -4.96
CA GLY A 304 24.93 -3.05 -6.39
C GLY A 304 25.31 -1.74 -7.07
N GLU A 305 25.74 -0.70 -6.32
CA GLU A 305 26.14 0.60 -6.87
C GLU A 305 27.15 0.47 -8.01
N GLY A 306 28.20 -0.34 -7.84
CA GLY A 306 29.21 -0.59 -8.88
C GLY A 306 28.67 -1.30 -10.13
N ARG A 307 27.69 -2.20 -10.00
CA ARG A 307 27.04 -2.84 -11.17
C ARG A 307 26.18 -1.86 -11.95
N LEU A 308 25.47 -0.97 -11.25
CA LEU A 308 24.68 0.07 -11.91
C LEU A 308 25.58 1.11 -12.58
N LYS A 309 26.66 1.55 -11.92
CA LYS A 309 27.66 2.44 -12.53
C LYS A 309 28.24 1.84 -13.80
N GLU A 310 28.66 0.57 -13.77
CA GLU A 310 29.17 -0.13 -14.94
C GLU A 310 28.09 -0.27 -16.04
N SER A 311 26.84 -0.59 -15.67
CA SER A 311 25.72 -0.65 -16.63
C SER A 311 25.45 0.70 -17.29
N PHE A 312 25.57 1.80 -16.55
CA PHE A 312 25.34 3.15 -17.07
C PHE A 312 26.51 3.58 -17.96
N SER A 313 27.74 3.33 -17.52
CA SER A 313 28.97 3.60 -18.28
C SER A 313 28.94 2.87 -19.63
N ASN A 314 28.55 1.59 -19.66
CA ASN A 314 28.42 0.83 -20.92
C ASN A 314 27.23 1.25 -21.79
N ALA A 315 26.10 1.68 -21.21
CA ALA A 315 24.99 2.23 -21.99
C ALA A 315 25.39 3.54 -22.68
N LEU A 316 26.21 4.36 -22.03
CA LEU A 316 26.76 5.60 -22.58
C LEU A 316 27.79 5.36 -23.69
N LEU A 317 28.70 4.38 -23.53
CA LEU A 317 29.61 3.98 -24.61
C LEU A 317 28.84 3.52 -25.86
N LYS A 318 27.84 2.63 -25.69
CA LYS A 318 26.97 2.20 -26.80
C LYS A 318 26.21 3.36 -27.45
N LEU A 319 25.81 4.37 -26.68
CA LEU A 319 25.17 5.56 -27.23
C LEU A 319 26.16 6.38 -28.07
N GLN A 320 27.37 6.62 -27.57
CA GLN A 320 28.44 7.32 -28.29
C GLN A 320 28.81 6.61 -29.60
N GLU A 321 28.97 5.28 -29.56
CA GLU A 321 29.28 4.44 -30.73
C GLU A 321 28.14 4.35 -31.76
N SER A 322 26.90 4.64 -31.36
CA SER A 322 25.72 4.47 -32.22
C SER A 322 25.49 5.60 -33.23
N PHE A 323 26.19 6.74 -33.08
CA PHE A 323 26.01 7.96 -33.89
C PHE A 323 24.55 8.44 -33.98
N ILE A 324 23.70 8.08 -33.03
CA ILE A 324 22.33 8.58 -32.92
C ILE A 324 22.39 10.07 -32.58
N GLU A 325 21.63 10.90 -33.30
CA GLU A 325 21.48 12.31 -32.97
C GLU A 325 20.71 12.46 -31.65
N VAL A 326 21.39 12.96 -30.61
CA VAL A 326 20.81 13.21 -29.29
C VAL A 326 20.91 14.71 -28.99
N PRO A 327 19.85 15.37 -28.50
CA PRO A 327 19.92 16.77 -28.09
C PRO A 327 21.06 16.98 -27.07
N PRO A 328 22.01 17.90 -27.32
CA PRO A 328 23.15 18.13 -26.41
C PRO A 328 22.79 18.36 -24.93
N PRO A 329 21.67 19.04 -24.58
CA PRO A 329 21.20 19.11 -23.18
C PRO A 329 20.94 17.75 -22.51
N VAL A 330 20.48 16.74 -23.27
CA VAL A 330 20.20 15.40 -22.76
C VAL A 330 21.50 14.61 -22.54
N LEU A 331 22.46 14.74 -23.46
CA LEU A 331 23.81 14.18 -23.26
C LEU A 331 24.49 14.80 -22.04
N PHE A 332 24.41 16.14 -21.90
CA PHE A 332 24.96 16.86 -20.76
C PHE A 332 24.37 16.38 -19.44
N TRP A 333 23.04 16.18 -19.39
CA TRP A 333 22.34 15.64 -18.23
C TRP A 333 22.74 14.19 -17.91
N LEU A 334 22.80 13.29 -18.90
CA LEU A 334 23.23 11.91 -18.70
C LEU A 334 24.65 11.81 -18.14
N LEU A 335 25.59 12.56 -18.72
CA LEU A 335 27.00 12.58 -18.29
C LEU A 335 27.17 13.22 -16.90
N THR A 336 26.39 14.26 -16.60
CA THR A 336 26.34 14.83 -15.24
C THR A 336 25.73 13.82 -14.24
N LEU A 337 24.67 13.10 -14.60
CA LEU A 337 24.08 12.08 -13.72
C LEU A 337 25.05 10.95 -13.40
N LEU A 338 25.81 10.44 -14.39
CA LEU A 338 26.86 9.45 -14.16
C LEU A 338 27.87 9.92 -13.10
N ASN A 339 28.24 11.21 -13.12
CA ASN A 339 29.21 11.78 -12.20
C ASN A 339 28.63 12.19 -10.82
N THR A 340 27.30 12.27 -10.66
CA THR A 340 26.67 12.63 -9.38
C THR A 340 25.98 11.47 -8.65
N SER A 341 25.45 10.47 -9.37
CA SER A 341 24.66 9.38 -8.77
C SER A 341 25.48 8.39 -7.93
N PHE A 342 26.80 8.39 -8.09
CA PHE A 342 27.70 7.41 -7.46
C PHE A 342 28.72 8.06 -6.51
N SER A 343 29.38 7.22 -5.73
CA SER A 343 30.31 7.60 -4.63
C SER A 343 31.78 7.31 -4.96
N THR A 344 32.05 6.62 -6.07
CA THR A 344 33.41 6.26 -6.53
C THR A 344 33.86 7.17 -7.65
N ASP A 345 35.16 7.46 -7.70
CA ASP A 345 35.81 8.45 -8.57
C ASP A 345 35.29 8.47 -10.02
N ALA A 346 35.26 9.67 -10.59
CA ALA A 346 34.86 9.93 -11.96
C ALA A 346 35.68 9.03 -12.91
N GLU A 347 34.98 8.19 -13.67
CA GLU A 347 35.65 7.37 -14.68
C GLU A 347 36.11 8.27 -15.82
N GLY A 348 37.43 8.31 -16.05
CA GLY A 348 38.01 9.00 -17.20
C GLY A 348 37.47 8.54 -18.55
N ARG A 349 36.80 7.37 -18.61
CA ARG A 349 36.14 6.81 -19.81
C ARG A 349 35.27 7.83 -20.56
N HIS A 350 34.56 8.71 -19.85
CA HIS A 350 33.61 9.66 -20.43
C HIS A 350 34.06 11.13 -20.34
N ALA A 351 35.28 11.39 -19.86
CA ALA A 351 35.67 12.75 -19.49
C ALA A 351 35.89 13.69 -20.68
N GLY A 352 36.50 13.19 -21.78
CA GLY A 352 36.62 13.95 -23.04
C GLY A 352 35.26 14.26 -23.66
N TRP A 353 34.40 13.23 -23.80
CA TRP A 353 33.03 13.41 -24.31
C TRP A 353 32.19 14.39 -23.47
N PHE A 354 32.40 14.42 -22.15
CA PHE A 354 31.73 15.38 -21.27
C PHE A 354 32.25 16.81 -21.46
N SER A 355 33.54 16.99 -21.75
CA SER A 355 34.12 18.28 -22.13
C SER A 355 33.58 18.76 -23.49
N GLU A 356 33.59 17.89 -24.50
CA GLU A 356 33.01 18.14 -25.83
C GLU A 356 31.54 18.59 -25.73
N VAL A 357 30.71 17.88 -24.97
CA VAL A 357 29.29 18.22 -24.78
C VAL A 357 29.11 19.56 -24.05
N ILE A 358 30.00 19.92 -23.12
CA ILE A 358 30.00 21.24 -22.47
C ILE A 358 30.29 22.36 -23.47
N GLU A 359 31.22 22.14 -24.40
CA GLU A 359 31.53 23.09 -25.49
C GLU A 359 30.36 23.19 -26.49
N LEU A 360 29.73 22.07 -26.87
CA LEU A 360 28.57 22.02 -27.77
C LEU A 360 27.33 22.72 -27.20
N VAL A 361 27.12 22.69 -25.88
CA VAL A 361 26.04 23.45 -25.20
C VAL A 361 26.46 24.89 -24.87
N HIS A 362 27.72 25.26 -25.14
CA HIS A 362 28.31 26.57 -24.86
C HIS A 362 28.26 27.00 -23.37
N LEU A 363 28.51 26.05 -22.46
CA LEU A 363 28.37 26.29 -21.01
C LEU A 363 29.63 26.94 -20.40
N SER A 364 29.54 28.23 -20.07
CA SER A 364 30.66 28.98 -19.49
C SER A 364 30.72 28.83 -17.96
N SER A 365 29.56 28.77 -17.30
CA SER A 365 29.40 28.82 -15.84
C SER A 365 28.57 27.67 -15.27
N TRP A 366 28.70 27.42 -13.97
CA TRP A 366 27.85 26.44 -13.27
C TRP A 366 26.38 26.87 -13.26
N GLU A 367 26.12 28.17 -13.20
CA GLU A 367 24.80 28.76 -13.16
C GLU A 367 24.04 28.57 -14.49
N GLU A 368 24.75 28.51 -15.62
CA GLU A 368 24.20 28.10 -16.92
C GLU A 368 23.97 26.58 -16.99
N ALA A 369 24.97 25.79 -16.60
CA ALA A 369 24.88 24.33 -16.54
C ALA A 369 23.67 23.87 -15.71
N ARG A 370 23.49 24.47 -14.53
CA ARG A 370 22.36 24.21 -13.63
C ARG A 370 21.01 24.60 -14.23
N LYS A 371 20.92 25.65 -15.05
CA LYS A 371 19.68 25.99 -15.78
C LYS A 371 19.33 24.90 -16.81
N VAL A 372 20.33 24.35 -17.51
CA VAL A 372 20.14 23.23 -18.44
C VAL A 372 19.71 21.97 -17.69
N LEU A 373 20.36 21.63 -16.57
CA LEU A 373 19.99 20.46 -15.77
C LEU A 373 18.56 20.57 -15.21
N LYS A 374 18.13 21.78 -14.84
CA LYS A 374 16.76 22.08 -14.39
C LYS A 374 15.68 22.08 -15.48
N SER A 375 16.03 22.06 -16.77
CA SER A 375 15.05 21.77 -17.83
C SER A 375 14.79 20.26 -17.98
N LEU A 376 15.60 19.45 -17.32
CA LEU A 376 15.48 17.99 -17.18
C LEU A 376 15.34 17.66 -15.67
N VAL A 377 15.57 16.40 -15.29
CA VAL A 377 15.34 15.96 -13.91
C VAL A 377 16.55 16.28 -13.03
N TRP A 378 16.44 17.27 -12.14
CA TRP A 378 17.52 17.70 -11.24
C TRP A 378 16.97 18.14 -9.89
N ILE A 379 17.65 17.77 -8.80
CA ILE A 379 17.29 18.17 -7.43
C ILE A 379 18.49 18.89 -6.80
N ASP A 380 18.33 20.17 -6.49
CA ASP A 380 19.41 21.04 -6.00
C ASP A 380 20.13 20.47 -4.78
N SER A 381 19.37 20.06 -3.74
CA SER A 381 19.89 19.52 -2.49
C SER A 381 20.63 18.19 -2.65
N LEU A 382 20.28 17.41 -3.68
CA LEU A 382 20.84 16.09 -3.98
C LEU A 382 22.09 16.20 -4.86
N ASN A 383 22.05 17.05 -5.89
CA ASN A 383 22.96 16.98 -7.02
C ASN A 383 23.92 18.18 -7.14
N ASP A 384 23.59 19.38 -6.63
CA ASP A 384 24.38 20.60 -6.94
C ASP A 384 25.84 20.52 -6.48
N SER A 385 26.10 19.94 -5.30
CA SER A 385 27.43 19.86 -4.71
C SER A 385 28.38 19.01 -5.57
N LYS A 386 27.96 17.79 -5.93
CA LYS A 386 28.71 16.89 -6.82
C LYS A 386 28.72 17.40 -8.26
N GLY A 387 27.60 17.94 -8.75
CA GLY A 387 27.45 18.46 -10.11
C GLY A 387 28.41 19.59 -10.41
N LYS A 388 28.57 20.54 -9.48
CA LYS A 388 29.52 21.65 -9.62
C LYS A 388 30.98 21.18 -9.70
N VAL A 389 31.34 20.15 -8.94
CA VAL A 389 32.68 19.52 -9.00
C VAL A 389 32.87 18.80 -10.34
N ALA A 390 31.90 17.99 -10.76
CA ALA A 390 31.94 17.27 -12.04
C ALA A 390 32.09 18.21 -13.25
N PHE A 391 31.30 19.28 -13.29
CA PHE A 391 31.36 20.32 -14.31
C PHE A 391 32.72 21.05 -14.32
N GLY A 392 33.26 21.39 -13.15
CA GLY A 392 34.58 22.00 -13.01
C GLY A 392 35.71 21.10 -13.53
N ASN A 393 35.66 19.81 -13.21
CA ASN A 393 36.65 18.83 -13.66
C ASN A 393 36.58 18.59 -15.18
N ALA A 394 35.37 18.50 -15.74
CA ALA A 394 35.17 18.31 -17.17
C ALA A 394 35.78 19.47 -17.99
N LYS A 395 35.57 20.72 -17.58
CA LYS A 395 36.17 21.92 -18.21
C LYS A 395 37.69 22.00 -18.15
N LEU A 396 38.35 21.19 -17.32
CA LEU A 396 39.81 21.08 -17.23
C LEU A 396 40.34 19.88 -18.03
N THR A 397 39.46 19.02 -18.54
CA THR A 397 39.83 17.86 -19.36
C THR A 397 39.81 18.27 -20.83
N PRO A 398 40.88 17.99 -21.62
CA PRO A 398 40.80 18.18 -23.07
C PRO A 398 39.71 17.29 -23.65
N ALA A 399 38.99 17.82 -24.66
CA ALA A 399 38.00 17.07 -25.42
C ALA A 399 38.63 15.87 -26.16
#